data_AF-A0A967GBI8-F1
#
_entry.id   AF-A0A967GBI8-F1
#
_cell.length_a   1.000
_cell.length_b   1.000
_cell.length_c   1.000
_cell.angle_alpha   90.00
_cell.angle_beta   90.00
_cell.angle_gamma   90.00
#
_symmetry.space_group_name_H-M   'P 1'
#
loop_
_entity.id
_entity.type
_entity.pdbx_description
1 polymer ?
#
loop_
_entity_poly.entity_id
_entity_poly.type
_entity_poly.pdbx_seq_one_letter_code
_entity_poly.pdbx_strand_id
1 'polypeptide(L)'
;MTIEQVHNSWQIEASSLWLLDETEQTLKVLANVGTPAETLASFRIPLGQGFVGQVAQSGEVIFTNKVYEHPLHFRQVDRETGFKTRSLLCVPLIFREKVIGVLQLLNKLDGEFDERDVERATSIASAVAIAVSNSLLFQQAESRQKQLEATLEHNGNPIIIVDPNLKVLLLNQQARTRLGLSSNDIGKVAAEVIKPTELADFITQPLTENEKVRKELSLDDGTIWLSTLALIPSYGRVLILQDITYLKDLDKSKSNFVATVSHDLRAPLSSISGFVTAIEDAGELNEEQKNYLNRINHSTDRMMNLVNGLLDLAKINARMSDSQKLCDIILLVREAIADL
;
A
#
# COMPACT_ATOMS: atom_id res chain seq x y z
N MET A 1 20.99 29.20 -0.40
CA MET A 1 22.36 29.67 -0.13
C MET A 1 23.27 28.46 -0.16
N THR A 2 24.24 28.43 -1.07
CA THR A 2 25.13 27.26 -1.24
C THR A 2 26.31 27.33 -0.27
N ILE A 3 26.94 26.19 0.05
CA ILE A 3 28.16 26.17 0.88
C ILE A 3 29.28 26.99 0.24
N GLU A 4 29.30 27.12 -1.08
CA GLU A 4 30.21 27.99 -1.83
C GLU A 4 30.00 29.48 -1.52
N GLN A 5 28.75 29.92 -1.33
CA GLN A 5 28.46 31.30 -0.92
C GLN A 5 28.93 31.56 0.51
N VAL A 6 28.83 30.56 1.40
CA VAL A 6 29.40 30.64 2.75
C VAL A 6 30.92 30.69 2.68
N HIS A 7 31.55 29.83 1.89
CA HIS A 7 32.99 29.84 1.67
C HIS A 7 33.48 31.19 1.12
N ASN A 8 32.85 31.72 0.07
CA ASN A 8 33.28 32.97 -0.57
C ASN A 8 33.02 34.24 0.26
N SER A 9 32.06 34.18 1.19
CA SER A 9 31.80 35.30 2.12
C SER A 9 32.75 35.29 3.33
N TRP A 10 33.59 34.25 3.44
CA TRP A 10 34.54 34.04 4.52
C TRP A 10 35.96 33.96 3.97
N GLN A 11 36.95 34.51 4.68
CA GLN A 11 38.35 34.36 4.32
C GLN A 11 38.89 33.07 4.96
N ILE A 12 38.53 31.91 4.41
CA ILE A 12 38.86 30.58 4.96
C ILE A 12 39.41 29.65 3.86
N GLU A 13 40.25 28.68 4.21
CA GLU A 13 40.77 27.72 3.21
C GLU A 13 39.75 26.64 2.85
N ALA A 14 38.89 26.23 3.79
CA ALA A 14 37.90 25.21 3.53
C ALA A 14 36.66 25.35 4.41
N SER A 15 35.54 24.81 3.93
CA SER A 15 34.30 24.69 4.69
C SER A 15 33.60 23.39 4.36
N SER A 16 32.91 22.80 5.34
CA SER A 16 32.11 21.60 5.13
C SER A 16 30.80 21.66 5.90
N LEU A 17 29.78 21.05 5.31
CA LEU A 17 28.45 20.90 5.87
C LEU A 17 28.21 19.42 6.12
N TRP A 18 27.98 19.08 7.38
CA TRP A 18 27.74 17.72 7.84
C TRP A 18 26.27 17.57 8.25
N LEU A 19 25.63 16.47 7.86
CA LEU A 19 24.28 16.14 8.30
C LEU A 19 24.29 14.93 9.22
N LEU A 20 23.46 15.00 10.25
CA LEU A 20 23.28 13.91 11.20
C LEU A 20 22.33 12.86 10.62
N ASP A 21 22.77 11.62 10.59
CA ASP A 21 21.94 10.44 10.40
C ASP A 21 21.51 9.94 11.78
N GLU A 22 20.25 10.20 12.16
CA GLU A 22 19.72 9.78 13.47
C GLU A 22 19.69 8.25 13.63
N THR A 23 19.58 7.49 12.52
CA THR A 23 19.47 6.03 12.57
C THR A 23 20.83 5.36 12.80
N GLU A 24 21.87 5.84 12.11
CA GLU A 24 23.23 5.33 12.26
C GLU A 24 24.01 6.03 13.38
N GLN A 25 23.48 7.12 13.96
CA GLN A 25 24.17 7.97 14.94
C GLN A 25 25.52 8.49 14.41
N THR A 26 25.59 8.79 13.11
CA THR A 26 26.80 9.29 12.43
C THR A 26 26.53 10.55 11.61
N LEU A 27 27.57 11.34 11.38
CA LEU A 27 27.55 12.49 10.49
C LEU A 27 28.14 12.13 9.13
N LYS A 28 27.47 12.61 8.08
CA LYS A 28 27.83 12.45 6.67
C LYS A 28 28.06 13.83 6.06
N VAL A 29 29.05 13.97 5.19
CA VAL A 29 29.28 15.22 4.45
C VAL A 29 28.17 15.38 3.41
N LEU A 30 27.45 16.50 3.47
CA LEU A 30 26.50 16.89 2.44
C LEU A 30 27.17 17.72 1.35
N ALA A 31 28.06 18.63 1.75
CA ALA A 31 28.77 19.51 0.83
C ALA A 31 30.06 20.02 1.46
N ASN A 32 31.08 20.28 0.65
CA ASN A 32 32.35 20.83 1.10
C ASN A 32 33.01 21.69 0.02
N VAL A 33 33.88 22.60 0.43
CA VAL A 33 34.68 23.48 -0.43
C VAL A 33 36.09 23.53 0.16
N GLY A 34 37.13 23.48 -0.69
CA GLY A 34 38.53 23.58 -0.26
C GLY A 34 39.18 22.27 0.21
N THR A 35 38.42 21.18 0.28
CA THR A 35 38.93 19.81 0.58
C THR A 35 38.54 18.81 -0.51
N PRO A 36 39.27 17.69 -0.69
CA PRO A 36 38.92 16.67 -1.68
C PRO A 36 37.53 16.06 -1.41
N ALA A 37 36.56 16.31 -2.29
CA ALA A 37 35.15 15.94 -2.08
C ALA A 37 34.93 14.42 -2.00
N GLU A 38 35.57 13.63 -2.87
CA GLU A 38 35.41 12.16 -2.89
C GLU A 38 35.90 11.51 -1.60
N THR A 39 37.06 11.95 -1.10
CA THR A 39 37.64 11.45 0.15
C THR A 39 36.82 11.87 1.36
N LEU A 40 36.31 13.10 1.41
CA LEU A 40 35.51 13.57 2.55
C LEU A 40 34.12 12.89 2.59
N ALA A 41 33.53 12.59 1.42
CA ALA A 41 32.20 11.98 1.32
C ALA A 41 32.14 10.53 1.82
N SER A 42 33.27 9.80 1.82
CA SER A 42 33.35 8.43 2.32
C SER A 42 33.33 8.34 3.85
N PHE A 43 33.65 9.44 4.55
CA PHE A 43 33.69 9.46 6.00
C PHE A 43 32.30 9.35 6.64
N ARG A 44 32.27 8.62 7.76
CA ARG A 44 31.17 8.60 8.71
C ARG A 44 31.75 8.93 10.07
N ILE A 45 31.34 10.05 10.65
CA ILE A 45 31.84 10.49 11.95
C ILE A 45 30.78 10.17 13.02
N PRO A 46 31.02 9.21 13.93
CA PRO A 46 30.15 8.96 15.07
C PRO A 46 29.84 10.22 15.90
N LEU A 47 28.65 10.28 16.48
CA LEU A 47 28.30 11.29 17.48
C LEU A 47 29.30 11.27 18.64
N GLY A 48 29.70 12.46 19.11
CA GLY A 48 30.74 12.64 20.12
C GLY A 48 32.19 12.49 19.62
N GLN A 49 32.41 12.08 18.36
CA GLN A 49 33.75 11.92 17.81
C GLN A 49 34.22 13.16 17.05
N GLY A 50 35.40 13.66 17.44
CA GLY A 50 35.97 14.86 16.82
C GLY A 50 35.16 16.12 17.10
N PHE A 51 35.56 17.24 16.50
CA PHE A 51 34.85 18.51 16.67
C PHE A 51 33.41 18.45 16.15
N VAL A 52 33.23 17.91 14.94
CA VAL A 52 31.91 17.83 14.29
C VAL A 52 30.98 16.90 15.08
N GLY A 53 31.45 15.73 15.53
CA GLY A 53 30.64 14.81 16.33
C GLY A 53 30.30 15.37 17.71
N GLN A 54 31.22 16.11 18.35
CA GLN A 54 30.97 16.74 19.64
C GLN A 54 29.94 17.88 19.54
N VAL A 55 30.04 18.74 18.52
CA VAL A 55 29.05 19.81 18.29
C VAL A 55 27.68 19.21 17.97
N ALA A 56 27.64 18.14 17.19
CA ALA A 56 26.39 17.44 16.89
C ALA A 56 25.73 16.83 18.14
N GLN A 57 26.54 16.31 19.08
CA GLN A 57 26.04 15.70 20.32
C GLN A 57 25.62 16.73 21.38
N SER A 58 26.42 17.79 21.56
CA SER A 58 26.19 18.80 22.59
C SER A 58 25.22 19.89 22.16
N GLY A 59 25.15 20.19 20.85
CA GLY A 59 24.47 21.39 20.35
C GLY A 59 25.20 22.69 20.71
N GLU A 60 26.44 22.62 21.20
CA GLU A 60 27.25 23.77 21.58
C GLU A 60 28.28 24.09 20.49
N VAL A 61 28.56 25.38 20.31
CA VAL A 61 29.59 25.84 19.36
C VAL A 61 30.98 25.49 19.89
N ILE A 62 31.87 25.01 19.02
CA ILE A 62 33.28 24.79 19.34
C ILE A 62 34.15 25.50 18.31
N PHE A 63 35.06 26.35 18.79
CA PHE A 63 36.08 26.97 17.95
C PHE A 63 37.45 26.92 18.62
N THR A 64 38.51 26.74 17.83
CA THR A 64 39.89 26.76 18.31
C THR A 64 40.85 27.20 17.20
N ASN A 65 41.83 28.01 17.56
CA ASN A 65 42.90 28.44 16.66
C ASN A 65 44.12 27.50 16.69
N LYS A 66 44.10 26.48 17.55
CA LYS A 66 45.19 25.51 17.73
C LYS A 66 44.66 24.09 17.76
N VAL A 67 44.23 23.62 16.61
CA VAL A 67 43.56 22.32 16.46
C VAL A 67 44.45 21.15 16.89
N TYR A 68 45.76 21.19 16.59
CA TYR A 68 46.69 20.10 16.92
C TYR A 68 46.94 19.89 18.42
N GLU A 69 46.64 20.89 19.24
CA GLU A 69 46.77 20.87 20.71
C GLU A 69 45.47 20.48 21.42
N HIS A 70 44.35 20.40 20.68
CA HIS A 70 43.02 20.21 21.24
C HIS A 70 42.68 18.71 21.43
N PRO A 71 42.08 18.30 22.57
CA PRO A 71 41.77 16.89 22.85
C PRO A 71 40.78 16.25 21.86
N LEU A 72 39.89 17.05 21.27
CA LEU A 72 38.92 16.60 20.26
C LEU A 72 39.51 16.47 18.84
N HIS A 73 40.81 16.62 18.66
CA HIS A 73 41.40 16.57 17.33
C HIS A 73 41.42 15.15 16.75
N PHE A 74 40.55 14.92 15.77
CA PHE A 74 40.45 13.66 15.04
C PHE A 74 41.35 13.64 13.80
N ARG A 75 42.61 13.21 13.99
CA ARG A 75 43.69 13.24 12.98
C ARG A 75 43.45 12.38 11.74
N GLN A 76 42.49 11.46 11.77
CA GLN A 76 42.25 10.52 10.67
C GLN A 76 41.79 11.25 9.40
N VAL A 77 40.90 12.24 9.54
CA VAL A 77 40.37 13.01 8.40
C VAL A 77 41.49 13.83 7.73
N ASP A 78 42.32 14.53 8.51
CA ASP A 78 43.49 15.27 7.99
C ASP A 78 44.49 14.35 7.25
N ARG A 79 44.72 13.14 7.78
CA ARG A 79 45.66 12.17 7.17
C ARG A 79 45.18 11.64 5.84
N GLU A 80 43.91 11.27 5.74
CA GLU A 80 43.35 10.68 4.52
C GLU A 80 43.07 11.73 3.44
N THR A 81 42.69 12.96 3.84
CA THR A 81 42.44 14.06 2.89
C THR A 81 43.71 14.81 2.51
N GLY A 82 44.79 14.69 3.27
CA GLY A 82 46.00 15.49 3.12
C GLY A 82 45.85 16.97 3.51
N PHE A 83 44.66 17.37 3.99
CA PHE A 83 44.39 18.73 4.41
C PHE A 83 44.87 18.95 5.85
N LYS A 84 45.57 20.06 6.11
CA LYS A 84 46.10 20.37 7.43
C LYS A 84 45.23 21.39 8.15
N THR A 85 44.49 20.96 9.15
CA THR A 85 43.57 21.83 9.90
C THR A 85 44.29 22.56 11.04
N ARG A 86 44.57 23.85 10.88
CA ARG A 86 45.26 24.74 11.84
C ARG A 86 44.29 25.40 12.80
N SER A 87 43.21 25.99 12.28
CA SER A 87 42.13 26.62 13.03
C SER A 87 40.78 26.12 12.54
N LEU A 88 39.77 26.08 13.41
CA LEU A 88 38.42 25.68 13.06
C LEU A 88 37.34 26.40 13.88
N LEU A 89 36.17 26.52 13.27
CA LEU A 89 34.92 26.95 13.88
C LEU A 89 33.83 25.96 13.45
N CYS A 90 33.23 25.27 14.42
CA CYS A 90 32.13 24.35 14.23
C CYS A 90 30.88 24.89 14.94
N VAL A 91 29.82 25.11 14.18
CA VAL A 91 28.53 25.57 14.69
C VAL A 91 27.42 24.57 14.35
N PRO A 92 26.49 24.31 15.27
CA PRO A 92 25.41 23.36 15.03
C PRO A 92 24.38 23.94 14.05
N LEU A 93 23.83 23.09 13.20
CA LEU A 93 22.63 23.39 12.42
C LEU A 93 21.43 22.96 13.27
N ILE A 94 20.65 23.93 13.78
CA ILE A 94 19.52 23.65 14.66
C ILE A 94 18.21 23.95 13.92
N PHE A 95 17.31 22.98 13.92
CA PHE A 95 15.95 23.14 13.41
C PHE A 95 14.95 22.53 14.39
N ARG A 96 13.95 23.33 14.81
CA ARG A 96 12.95 22.93 15.83
C ARG A 96 13.59 22.29 17.07
N GLU A 97 14.59 22.98 17.64
CA GLU A 97 15.33 22.56 18.86
C GLU A 97 16.14 21.27 18.72
N LYS A 98 16.28 20.72 17.51
CA LYS A 98 17.12 19.54 17.23
C LYS A 98 18.33 19.91 16.38
N VAL A 99 19.47 19.31 16.70
CA VAL A 99 20.67 19.40 15.87
C VAL A 99 20.51 18.47 14.67
N ILE A 100 20.43 19.04 13.47
CA ILE A 100 20.28 18.27 12.21
C ILE A 100 21.62 18.07 11.50
N GLY A 101 22.68 18.71 11.99
CA GLY A 101 23.98 18.71 11.35
C GLY A 101 24.91 19.77 11.93
N VAL A 102 26.05 19.99 11.27
CA VAL A 102 27.11 20.90 11.71
C VAL A 102 27.71 21.61 10.51
N LEU A 103 27.89 22.93 10.62
CA LEU A 103 28.69 23.72 9.69
C LEU A 103 30.11 23.87 10.28
N GLN A 104 31.10 23.50 9.49
CA GLN A 104 32.51 23.59 9.86
C GLN A 104 33.25 24.53 8.90
N LEU A 105 33.98 25.49 9.47
CA LEU A 105 34.84 26.42 8.76
C LEU A 105 36.29 26.17 9.22
N LEU A 106 37.22 26.10 8.27
CA LEU A 106 38.60 25.67 8.51
C LEU A 106 39.60 26.70 8.00
N ASN A 107 40.65 26.93 8.80
CA ASN A 107 41.81 27.76 8.46
C ASN A 107 41.43 29.15 7.97
N LYS A 108 41.03 30.01 8.91
CA LYS A 108 40.86 31.44 8.65
C LYS A 108 42.18 32.07 8.14
N LEU A 109 42.07 32.88 7.08
CA LEU A 109 43.16 33.49 6.33
C LEU A 109 43.45 34.93 6.77
N ASP A 110 42.44 35.64 7.26
CA ASP A 110 42.52 37.04 7.71
C ASP A 110 42.67 37.18 9.24
N GLY A 111 43.24 36.16 9.89
CA GLY A 111 43.54 36.15 11.32
C GLY A 111 43.00 34.91 12.03
N GLU A 112 42.70 35.07 13.31
CA GLU A 112 42.16 34.01 14.17
C GLU A 112 40.62 34.07 14.25
N PHE A 113 39.98 32.93 14.52
CA PHE A 113 38.55 32.89 14.82
C PHE A 113 38.29 33.56 16.17
N ASP A 114 37.30 34.44 16.21
CA ASP A 114 36.85 35.15 17.41
C ASP A 114 35.33 35.00 17.66
N GLU A 115 34.82 35.59 18.73
CA GLU A 115 33.39 35.52 19.08
C GLU A 115 32.48 36.16 18.03
N ARG A 116 32.95 37.19 17.30
CA ARG A 116 32.18 37.83 16.23
C ARG A 116 32.03 36.90 15.03
N ASP A 117 33.01 36.04 14.80
CA ASP A 117 32.89 34.98 13.81
C ASP A 117 31.88 33.92 14.27
N VAL A 118 31.88 33.55 15.54
CA VAL A 118 30.88 32.62 16.11
C VAL A 118 29.46 33.14 15.89
N GLU A 119 29.19 34.41 16.18
CA GLU A 119 27.86 35.02 15.97
C GLU A 119 27.44 35.00 14.48
N ARG A 120 28.37 35.34 13.59
CA ARG A 120 28.14 35.32 12.13
C ARG A 120 27.89 33.91 11.61
N ALA A 121 28.71 32.95 12.03
CA ALA A 121 28.59 31.54 11.64
C ALA A 121 27.28 30.95 12.16
N THR A 122 26.89 31.24 13.40
CA THR A 122 25.62 30.79 14.00
C THR A 122 24.42 31.33 13.22
N SER A 123 24.48 32.59 12.78
CA SER A 123 23.40 33.19 11.97
C SER A 123 23.27 32.50 10.60
N ILE A 124 24.40 32.24 9.94
CA ILE A 124 24.45 31.51 8.67
C ILE A 124 23.96 30.07 8.86
N ALA A 125 24.44 29.38 9.88
CA ALA A 125 24.05 28.03 10.24
C ALA A 125 22.54 27.90 10.47
N SER A 126 21.93 28.89 11.14
CA SER A 126 20.47 28.94 11.32
C SER A 126 19.72 29.01 9.99
N ALA A 127 20.17 29.87 9.07
CA ALA A 127 19.56 29.98 7.74
C ALA A 127 19.77 28.72 6.89
N VAL A 128 20.97 28.12 6.96
CA VAL A 128 21.30 26.86 6.28
C VAL A 128 20.45 25.72 6.83
N ALA A 129 20.28 25.64 8.15
CA ALA A 129 19.47 24.60 8.79
C ALA A 129 18.03 24.61 8.27
N ILE A 130 17.39 25.78 8.22
CA ILE A 130 16.04 25.95 7.68
C ILE A 130 15.98 25.50 6.21
N ALA A 131 16.93 25.95 5.39
CA ALA A 131 16.94 25.63 3.97
C ALA A 131 17.13 24.12 3.71
N VAL A 132 18.05 23.48 4.43
CA VAL A 132 18.29 22.03 4.33
C VAL A 132 17.08 21.25 4.81
N SER A 133 16.51 21.59 5.98
CA SER A 133 15.31 20.91 6.49
C SER A 133 14.13 21.02 5.54
N ASN A 134 13.88 22.21 4.98
CA ASN A 134 12.80 22.40 4.02
C ASN A 134 13.01 21.58 2.73
N SER A 135 14.24 21.54 2.22
CA SER A 135 14.58 20.74 1.05
C SER A 135 14.36 19.25 1.28
N LEU A 136 14.81 18.73 2.43
CA LEU A 136 14.64 17.31 2.79
C LEU A 136 13.16 16.97 2.98
N LEU A 137 12.39 17.81 3.66
CA LEU A 137 10.95 17.62 3.83
C LEU A 137 10.21 17.63 2.49
N PHE A 138 10.58 18.55 1.59
CA PHE A 138 10.00 18.62 0.25
C PHE A 138 10.31 17.36 -0.56
N GLN A 139 11.56 16.89 -0.56
CA GLN A 139 11.96 15.66 -1.24
C GLN A 139 11.24 14.42 -0.68
N GLN A 140 11.07 14.34 0.65
CA GLN A 140 10.31 13.27 1.28
C GLN A 140 8.83 13.30 0.87
N ALA A 141 8.22 14.48 0.84
CA ALA A 141 6.84 14.64 0.39
C ALA A 141 6.67 14.21 -1.09
N GLU A 142 7.57 14.63 -1.96
CA GLU A 142 7.57 14.27 -3.38
C GLU A 142 7.77 12.76 -3.58
N SER A 143 8.73 12.15 -2.87
CA SER A 143 8.97 10.71 -2.93
C SER A 143 7.75 9.91 -2.47
N ARG A 144 7.12 10.33 -1.38
CA ARG A 144 5.91 9.69 -0.86
C ARG A 144 4.73 9.84 -1.83
N GLN A 145 4.60 10.99 -2.48
CA GLN A 145 3.60 11.18 -3.53
C GLN A 145 3.82 10.22 -4.70
N LYS A 146 5.05 10.13 -5.23
CA LYS A 146 5.40 9.20 -6.32
C LYS A 146 5.13 7.74 -5.94
N GLN A 147 5.38 7.35 -4.69
CA GLN A 147 5.06 6.01 -4.20
C GLN A 147 3.56 5.72 -4.18
N LEU A 148 2.74 6.68 -3.73
CA LEU A 148 1.29 6.55 -3.74
C LEU A 148 0.75 6.47 -5.17
N GLU A 149 1.24 7.32 -6.07
CA GLU A 149 0.90 7.29 -7.48
C GLU A 149 1.25 5.93 -8.10
N ALA A 150 2.49 5.44 -7.89
CA ALA A 150 2.90 4.12 -8.38
C ALA A 150 2.02 2.99 -7.82
N THR A 151 1.62 3.07 -6.55
CA THR A 151 0.73 2.06 -5.93
C THR A 151 -0.65 2.05 -6.58
N LEU A 152 -1.21 3.23 -6.88
CA LEU A 152 -2.50 3.36 -7.57
C LEU A 152 -2.41 2.91 -9.03
N GLU A 153 -1.31 3.26 -9.70
CA GLU A 153 -1.04 2.92 -11.10
C GLU A 153 -0.78 1.43 -11.32
N HIS A 154 -0.15 0.74 -10.36
CA HIS A 154 0.10 -0.71 -10.43
C HIS A 154 -0.97 -1.58 -9.78
N ASN A 155 -2.02 -0.99 -9.19
CA ASN A 155 -3.15 -1.76 -8.72
C ASN A 155 -3.77 -2.53 -9.90
N GLY A 156 -4.08 -3.81 -9.72
CA GLY A 156 -4.66 -4.65 -10.79
C GLY A 156 -6.09 -4.27 -11.19
N ASN A 157 -6.77 -3.43 -10.41
CA ASN A 157 -8.15 -3.03 -10.64
C ASN A 157 -8.23 -1.62 -11.23
N PRO A 158 -9.15 -1.35 -12.17
CA PRO A 158 -9.54 0.01 -12.52
C PRO A 158 -10.00 0.82 -11.30
N ILE A 159 -9.40 1.99 -11.12
CA ILE A 159 -9.76 2.96 -10.08
C ILE A 159 -10.08 4.29 -10.75
N ILE A 160 -11.25 4.83 -10.43
CA ILE A 160 -11.72 6.14 -10.88
C ILE A 160 -12.10 6.96 -9.65
N ILE A 161 -11.57 8.17 -9.55
CA ILE A 161 -11.98 9.14 -8.52
C ILE A 161 -12.65 10.30 -9.23
N VAL A 162 -13.81 10.72 -8.73
CA VAL A 162 -14.52 11.91 -9.20
C VAL A 162 -14.71 12.89 -8.05
N ASP A 163 -14.72 14.18 -8.37
CA ASP A 163 -14.94 15.25 -7.40
C ASP A 163 -16.42 15.29 -6.92
N PRO A 164 -16.78 16.18 -5.97
CA PRO A 164 -18.16 16.33 -5.53
C PRO A 164 -19.14 16.74 -6.65
N ASN A 165 -18.65 17.34 -7.73
CA ASN A 165 -19.42 17.73 -8.91
C ASN A 165 -19.43 16.66 -10.01
N LEU A 166 -19.03 15.43 -9.69
CA LEU A 166 -18.99 14.30 -10.63
C LEU A 166 -18.01 14.46 -11.80
N LYS A 167 -16.98 15.30 -11.66
CA LYS A 167 -15.91 15.42 -12.65
C LYS A 167 -14.78 14.45 -12.34
N VAL A 168 -14.24 13.81 -13.38
CA VAL A 168 -13.12 12.87 -13.23
C VAL A 168 -11.90 13.60 -12.68
N LEU A 169 -11.42 13.19 -11.51
CA LEU A 169 -10.24 13.73 -10.85
C LEU A 169 -9.01 12.85 -11.09
N LEU A 170 -9.19 11.52 -11.05
CA LEU A 170 -8.10 10.56 -11.23
C LEU A 170 -8.59 9.32 -11.97
N LEU A 171 -7.73 8.83 -12.86
CA LEU A 171 -7.85 7.54 -13.54
C LEU A 171 -6.52 6.82 -13.38
N ASN A 172 -6.50 5.61 -12.84
CA ASN A 172 -5.28 4.81 -12.85
C ASN A 172 -5.04 4.12 -14.21
N GLN A 173 -3.87 3.50 -14.39
CA GLN A 173 -3.51 2.81 -15.64
C GLN A 173 -4.55 1.78 -16.05
N GLN A 174 -5.06 1.00 -15.11
CA GLN A 174 -6.07 -0.02 -15.42
C GLN A 174 -7.39 0.60 -15.88
N ALA A 175 -7.82 1.72 -15.30
CA ALA A 175 -8.98 2.44 -15.81
C ALA A 175 -8.75 2.93 -17.24
N ARG A 176 -7.56 3.45 -17.56
CA ARG A 176 -7.25 3.90 -18.92
C ARG A 176 -7.23 2.74 -19.93
N THR A 177 -6.59 1.63 -19.60
CA THR A 177 -6.42 0.49 -20.52
C THR A 177 -7.67 -0.38 -20.64
N ARG A 178 -8.35 -0.69 -19.53
CA ARG A 178 -9.51 -1.60 -19.52
C ARG A 178 -10.82 -0.92 -19.88
N LEU A 179 -10.99 0.37 -19.56
CA LEU A 179 -12.20 1.14 -19.93
C LEU A 179 -11.99 2.01 -21.18
N GLY A 180 -10.79 2.04 -21.73
CA GLY A 180 -10.46 2.89 -22.89
C GLY A 180 -10.48 4.39 -22.58
N LEU A 181 -10.32 4.77 -21.32
CA LEU A 181 -10.32 6.17 -20.88
C LEU A 181 -8.94 6.81 -21.12
N SER A 182 -8.92 8.11 -21.37
CA SER A 182 -7.70 8.88 -21.60
C SER A 182 -7.43 9.85 -20.45
N SER A 183 -6.16 10.26 -20.28
CA SER A 183 -5.82 11.39 -19.40
C SER A 183 -6.52 12.69 -19.81
N ASN A 184 -6.93 12.81 -21.09
CA ASN A 184 -7.72 13.95 -21.59
C ASN A 184 -9.15 13.99 -21.06
N ASP A 185 -9.60 12.94 -20.37
CA ASP A 185 -10.93 12.87 -19.79
C ASP A 185 -10.99 13.38 -18.34
N ILE A 186 -9.83 13.65 -17.74
CA ILE A 186 -9.73 14.32 -16.45
C ILE A 186 -10.36 15.72 -16.57
N GLY A 187 -11.22 16.06 -15.61
CA GLY A 187 -11.99 17.30 -15.55
C GLY A 187 -13.34 17.26 -16.28
N LYS A 188 -13.61 16.25 -17.12
CA LYS A 188 -14.92 16.04 -17.75
C LYS A 188 -15.90 15.37 -16.81
N VAL A 189 -17.19 15.50 -17.10
CA VAL A 189 -18.26 14.86 -16.32
C VAL A 189 -18.17 13.34 -16.50
N ALA A 190 -18.13 12.62 -15.38
CA ALA A 190 -17.93 11.18 -15.35
C ALA A 190 -18.96 10.41 -16.21
N ALA A 191 -20.21 10.84 -16.20
CA ALA A 191 -21.28 10.23 -16.99
C ALA A 191 -21.10 10.36 -18.51
N GLU A 192 -20.35 11.34 -18.98
CA GLU A 192 -20.13 11.57 -20.42
C GLU A 192 -19.00 10.70 -20.97
N VAL A 193 -18.05 10.33 -20.11
CA VAL A 193 -16.82 9.64 -20.52
C VAL A 193 -16.87 8.15 -20.20
N ILE A 194 -17.39 7.78 -19.03
CA ILE A 194 -17.36 6.40 -18.56
C ILE A 194 -18.38 5.57 -19.33
N LYS A 195 -17.90 4.47 -19.92
CA LYS A 195 -18.73 3.44 -20.56
C LYS A 195 -18.44 2.08 -19.92
N PRO A 196 -19.42 1.17 -19.87
CA PRO A 196 -20.83 1.32 -20.29
C PRO A 196 -21.66 2.28 -19.42
N THR A 197 -22.85 2.66 -19.91
CA THR A 197 -23.79 3.57 -19.23
C THR A 197 -24.13 3.11 -17.82
N GLU A 198 -24.18 1.79 -17.58
CA GLU A 198 -24.43 1.23 -16.25
C GLU A 198 -23.37 1.63 -15.22
N LEU A 199 -22.11 1.79 -15.63
CA LEU A 199 -21.03 2.28 -14.76
C LEU A 199 -21.16 3.79 -14.51
N ALA A 200 -21.54 4.55 -15.54
CA ALA A 200 -21.83 5.98 -15.42
C ALA A 200 -22.99 6.23 -14.45
N ASP A 201 -24.08 5.45 -14.56
CA ASP A 201 -25.21 5.54 -13.65
C ASP A 201 -24.80 5.13 -12.22
N PHE A 202 -24.00 4.07 -12.10
CA PHE A 202 -23.53 3.60 -10.81
C PHE A 202 -22.65 4.66 -10.12
N ILE A 203 -21.68 5.28 -10.79
CA ILE A 203 -20.81 6.30 -10.16
C ILE A 203 -21.57 7.58 -9.80
N THR A 204 -22.61 7.93 -10.56
CA THR A 204 -23.39 9.15 -10.35
C THR A 204 -24.52 9.01 -9.34
N GLN A 205 -24.86 7.78 -8.93
CA GLN A 205 -25.91 7.53 -7.95
C GLN A 205 -25.69 8.30 -6.64
N PRO A 206 -26.76 8.65 -5.90
CA PRO A 206 -26.62 9.26 -4.58
C PRO A 206 -25.90 8.31 -3.60
N LEU A 207 -24.98 8.84 -2.80
CA LEU A 207 -24.40 8.12 -1.66
C LEU A 207 -24.58 8.93 -0.38
N THR A 208 -24.86 8.23 0.72
CA THR A 208 -24.82 8.81 2.06
C THR A 208 -23.43 8.66 2.69
N GLU A 209 -23.11 9.55 3.64
CA GLU A 209 -21.82 9.54 4.34
C GLU A 209 -21.60 8.19 5.04
N ASN A 210 -20.43 7.57 4.85
CA ASN A 210 -20.07 6.19 5.25
C ASN A 210 -20.72 5.04 4.49
N GLU A 211 -21.53 5.30 3.47
CA GLU A 211 -22.10 4.24 2.65
C GLU A 211 -21.09 3.70 1.63
N LYS A 212 -21.02 2.36 1.55
CA LYS A 212 -20.24 1.64 0.55
C LYS A 212 -21.17 0.74 -0.23
N VAL A 213 -21.40 1.08 -1.49
CA VAL A 213 -22.31 0.33 -2.36
C VAL A 213 -21.49 -0.61 -3.24
N ARG A 214 -21.98 -1.83 -3.42
CA ARG A 214 -21.39 -2.83 -4.31
C ARG A 214 -22.44 -3.34 -5.28
N LYS A 215 -22.05 -3.49 -6.56
CA LYS A 215 -22.91 -4.04 -7.60
C LYS A 215 -22.09 -4.89 -8.56
N GLU A 216 -22.61 -6.07 -8.90
CA GLU A 216 -22.05 -6.87 -9.99
C GLU A 216 -22.60 -6.35 -11.32
N LEU A 217 -21.71 -6.08 -12.27
CA LEU A 217 -22.04 -5.63 -13.62
C LEU A 217 -21.44 -6.62 -14.61
N SER A 218 -22.29 -7.17 -15.46
CA SER A 218 -21.89 -8.08 -16.53
C SER A 218 -21.76 -7.28 -17.81
N LEU A 219 -20.58 -7.33 -18.42
CA LEU A 219 -20.30 -6.67 -19.69
C LEU A 219 -20.64 -7.58 -20.87
N ASP A 220 -20.85 -6.98 -22.05
CA ASP A 220 -21.20 -7.69 -23.28
C ASP A 220 -20.12 -8.70 -23.73
N ASP A 221 -18.87 -8.49 -23.32
CA ASP A 221 -17.75 -9.39 -23.61
C ASP A 221 -17.69 -10.63 -22.69
N GLY A 222 -18.64 -10.75 -21.76
CA GLY A 222 -18.72 -11.84 -20.78
C GLY A 222 -17.95 -11.57 -19.48
N THR A 223 -17.23 -10.45 -19.39
CA THR A 223 -16.52 -10.05 -18.16
C THR A 223 -17.52 -9.64 -17.08
N ILE A 224 -17.30 -10.09 -15.85
CA ILE A 224 -18.13 -9.71 -14.69
C ILE A 224 -17.29 -8.87 -13.74
N TRP A 225 -17.73 -7.63 -13.51
CA TRP A 225 -17.10 -6.70 -12.60
C TRP A 225 -17.87 -6.50 -11.31
N LEU A 226 -17.19 -6.70 -10.19
CA LEU A 226 -17.65 -6.22 -8.90
C LEU A 226 -17.29 -4.75 -8.76
N SER A 227 -18.28 -3.89 -8.96
CA SER A 227 -18.16 -2.44 -8.88
C SER A 227 -18.39 -1.99 -7.44
N THR A 228 -17.40 -1.35 -6.84
CA THR A 228 -17.47 -0.83 -5.48
C THR A 228 -17.37 0.69 -5.50
N LEU A 229 -18.38 1.37 -4.97
CA LEU A 229 -18.44 2.82 -4.88
C LEU A 229 -18.44 3.26 -3.41
N ALA A 230 -17.61 4.24 -3.09
CA ALA A 230 -17.51 4.81 -1.76
C ALA A 230 -17.23 6.31 -1.82
N LEU A 231 -17.69 7.06 -0.82
CA LEU A 231 -17.34 8.48 -0.66
C LEU A 231 -15.93 8.63 -0.07
N ILE A 232 -15.22 9.67 -0.54
CA ILE A 232 -13.99 10.17 0.07
C ILE A 232 -14.31 11.55 0.64
N PRO A 233 -14.40 11.71 1.97
CA PRO A 233 -14.75 12.99 2.60
C PRO A 233 -13.89 14.14 2.06
N SER A 234 -14.53 15.24 1.68
CA SER A 234 -13.90 16.44 1.10
C SER A 234 -13.25 16.30 -0.29
N TYR A 235 -13.13 15.09 -0.86
CA TYR A 235 -12.50 14.86 -2.17
C TYR A 235 -13.48 14.39 -3.25
N GLY A 236 -14.61 13.79 -2.85
CA GLY A 236 -15.63 13.30 -3.78
C GLY A 236 -15.93 11.82 -3.54
N ARG A 237 -15.78 10.99 -4.57
CA ARG A 237 -16.10 9.55 -4.50
C ARG A 237 -15.15 8.71 -5.36
N VAL A 238 -14.96 7.46 -4.97
CA VAL A 238 -14.08 6.49 -5.65
C VAL A 238 -14.87 5.27 -6.10
N LEU A 239 -14.66 4.91 -7.36
CA LEU A 239 -15.15 3.68 -7.99
C LEU A 239 -13.97 2.74 -8.21
N ILE A 240 -14.09 1.52 -7.71
CA ILE A 240 -13.13 0.43 -7.91
C ILE A 240 -13.85 -0.70 -8.62
N LEU A 241 -13.27 -1.21 -9.71
CA LEU A 241 -13.82 -2.30 -10.50
C LEU A 241 -12.94 -3.52 -10.35
N GLN A 242 -13.48 -4.60 -9.81
CA GLN A 242 -12.74 -5.85 -9.67
C GLN A 242 -13.28 -6.89 -10.65
N ASP A 243 -12.41 -7.44 -11.49
CA ASP A 243 -12.75 -8.56 -12.37
C ASP A 243 -12.93 -9.83 -11.52
N ILE A 244 -14.16 -10.34 -11.48
CA ILE A 244 -14.55 -11.55 -10.75
C ILE A 244 -15.01 -12.66 -11.70
N THR A 245 -14.75 -12.52 -13.00
CA THR A 245 -15.18 -13.49 -14.03
C THR A 245 -14.68 -14.89 -13.70
N TYR A 246 -13.40 -15.03 -13.38
CA TYR A 246 -12.80 -16.30 -12.97
C TYR A 246 -13.48 -16.91 -11.73
N LEU A 247 -13.84 -16.09 -10.75
CA LEU A 247 -14.50 -16.57 -9.54
C LEU A 247 -15.91 -17.08 -9.86
N LYS A 248 -16.63 -16.39 -10.74
CA LYS A 248 -17.97 -16.80 -11.20
C LYS A 248 -17.90 -18.07 -12.05
N ASP A 249 -16.93 -18.19 -12.94
CA ASP A 249 -16.71 -19.40 -13.75
C ASP A 249 -16.34 -20.60 -12.88
N LEU A 250 -15.54 -20.39 -11.84
CA LEU A 250 -15.18 -21.43 -10.88
C LEU A 250 -16.41 -21.89 -10.09
N ASP A 251 -17.23 -20.96 -9.60
CA ASP A 251 -18.44 -21.29 -8.84
C ASP A 251 -19.47 -22.05 -9.71
N LYS A 252 -19.62 -21.64 -10.98
CA LYS A 252 -20.44 -22.34 -11.97
C LYS A 252 -19.89 -23.73 -12.28
N SER A 253 -18.58 -23.86 -12.47
CA SER A 253 -17.92 -25.15 -12.76
C SER A 253 -18.06 -26.12 -11.59
N LYS A 254 -17.91 -25.63 -10.36
CA LYS A 254 -18.14 -26.40 -9.13
C LYS A 254 -19.57 -26.91 -9.07
N SER A 255 -20.55 -26.05 -9.32
CA SER A 255 -21.97 -26.41 -9.30
C SER A 255 -22.32 -27.45 -10.36
N ASN A 256 -21.81 -27.27 -11.59
CA ASN A 256 -21.99 -28.23 -12.68
C ASN A 256 -21.35 -29.59 -12.36
N PHE A 257 -20.13 -29.58 -11.82
CA PHE A 257 -19.44 -30.81 -11.43
C PHE A 257 -20.24 -31.61 -10.40
N VAL A 258 -20.74 -30.96 -9.35
CA VAL A 258 -21.58 -31.63 -8.33
C VAL A 258 -22.85 -32.18 -8.96
N ALA A 259 -23.48 -31.43 -9.88
CA ALA A 259 -24.68 -31.89 -10.58
C ALA A 259 -24.42 -33.15 -11.43
N THR A 260 -23.35 -33.16 -12.23
CA THR A 260 -22.96 -34.29 -13.09
C THR A 260 -22.64 -35.54 -12.29
N VAL A 261 -21.76 -35.44 -11.29
CA VAL A 261 -21.37 -36.60 -10.46
C VAL A 261 -22.58 -37.20 -9.76
N SER A 262 -23.51 -36.35 -9.29
CA SER A 262 -24.71 -36.82 -8.61
C SER A 262 -25.67 -37.57 -9.55
N HIS A 263 -25.82 -37.09 -10.80
CA HIS A 263 -26.61 -37.79 -11.81
C HIS A 263 -26.00 -39.16 -12.13
N ASP A 264 -24.69 -39.20 -12.36
CA ASP A 264 -23.98 -40.42 -12.76
C ASP A 264 -23.93 -41.48 -11.65
N LEU A 265 -23.99 -41.06 -10.38
CA LEU A 265 -24.15 -41.97 -9.24
C LEU A 265 -25.60 -42.44 -9.05
N ARG A 266 -26.60 -41.64 -9.43
CA ARG A 266 -28.02 -42.00 -9.29
C ARG A 266 -28.40 -43.19 -10.17
N ALA A 267 -27.88 -43.23 -11.39
CA ALA A 267 -28.17 -44.30 -12.35
C ALA A 267 -27.81 -45.71 -11.83
N PRO A 268 -26.55 -46.01 -11.41
CA PRO A 268 -26.20 -47.32 -10.90
C PRO A 268 -26.91 -47.67 -9.58
N LEU A 269 -27.15 -46.69 -8.68
CA LEU A 269 -27.92 -46.92 -7.45
C LEU A 269 -29.39 -47.28 -7.75
N SER A 270 -30.00 -46.62 -8.73
CA SER A 270 -31.36 -46.94 -9.19
C SER A 270 -31.43 -48.34 -9.81
N SER A 271 -30.40 -48.73 -10.57
CA SER A 271 -30.29 -50.09 -11.11
C SER A 271 -30.14 -51.14 -10.00
N ILE A 272 -29.31 -50.89 -8.97
CA ILE A 272 -29.15 -51.79 -7.82
C ILE A 272 -30.49 -51.95 -7.08
N SER A 273 -31.17 -50.85 -6.77
CA SER A 273 -32.48 -50.87 -6.12
C SER A 273 -33.54 -51.60 -6.96
N GLY A 274 -33.55 -51.39 -8.27
CA GLY A 274 -34.44 -52.09 -9.21
C GLY A 274 -34.20 -53.60 -9.24
N PHE A 275 -32.94 -54.05 -9.23
CA PHE A 275 -32.63 -55.48 -9.16
C PHE A 275 -32.96 -56.10 -7.79
N VAL A 276 -32.76 -55.36 -6.69
CA VAL A 276 -33.19 -55.81 -5.36
C VAL A 276 -34.70 -56.06 -5.35
N THR A 277 -35.48 -55.11 -5.86
CA THR A 277 -36.95 -55.23 -5.96
C THR A 277 -37.34 -56.41 -6.85
N ALA A 278 -36.69 -56.59 -8.01
CA ALA A 278 -36.96 -57.71 -8.91
C ALA A 278 -36.64 -59.09 -8.30
N ILE A 279 -35.61 -59.19 -7.45
CA ILE A 279 -35.29 -60.43 -6.73
C ILE A 279 -36.35 -60.73 -5.66
N GLU A 280 -36.86 -59.71 -4.99
CA GLU A 280 -37.98 -59.84 -4.03
C GLU A 280 -39.27 -60.33 -4.71
N ASP A 281 -39.53 -59.87 -5.94
CA ASP A 281 -40.72 -60.24 -6.71
C ASP A 281 -40.63 -61.61 -7.42
N ALA A 282 -39.42 -62.15 -7.63
CA ALA A 282 -39.20 -63.34 -8.45
C ALA A 282 -39.61 -64.67 -7.76
N GLY A 283 -39.74 -64.71 -6.44
CA GLY A 283 -40.14 -65.93 -5.72
C GLY A 283 -39.90 -65.88 -4.21
N GLU A 284 -40.13 -67.01 -3.53
CA GLU A 284 -39.92 -67.11 -2.08
C GLU A 284 -38.43 -67.05 -1.72
N LEU A 285 -38.07 -66.02 -0.96
CA LEU A 285 -36.72 -65.83 -0.42
C LEU A 285 -36.60 -66.47 0.96
N ASN A 286 -35.47 -67.10 1.23
CA ASN A 286 -35.15 -67.56 2.58
C ASN A 286 -34.79 -66.37 3.50
N GLU A 287 -34.78 -66.59 4.81
CA GLU A 287 -34.53 -65.52 5.81
C GLU A 287 -33.15 -64.85 5.66
N GLU A 288 -32.14 -65.58 5.21
CA GLU A 288 -30.78 -65.04 5.01
C GLU A 288 -30.73 -64.11 3.78
N GLN A 289 -31.38 -64.51 2.68
CA GLN A 289 -31.53 -63.72 1.45
C GLN A 289 -32.30 -62.41 1.71
N LYS A 290 -33.41 -62.47 2.47
CA LYS A 290 -34.14 -61.27 2.87
C LYS A 290 -33.27 -60.30 3.69
N ASN A 291 -32.44 -60.84 4.59
CA ASN A 291 -31.53 -60.01 5.38
C ASN A 291 -30.45 -59.33 4.51
N TYR A 292 -29.87 -60.06 3.54
CA TYR A 292 -28.91 -59.46 2.59
C TYR A 292 -29.55 -58.38 1.71
N LEU A 293 -30.74 -58.61 1.16
CA LEU A 293 -31.46 -57.64 0.33
C LEU A 293 -31.82 -56.39 1.12
N ASN A 294 -32.34 -56.53 2.34
CA ASN A 294 -32.62 -55.40 3.23
C ASN A 294 -31.37 -54.56 3.52
N ARG A 295 -30.21 -55.20 3.73
CA ARG A 295 -28.94 -54.48 3.93
C ARG A 295 -28.48 -53.74 2.69
N ILE A 296 -28.64 -54.33 1.50
CA ILE A 296 -28.32 -53.69 0.22
C ILE A 296 -29.26 -52.51 -0.02
N ASN A 297 -30.56 -52.67 0.21
CA ASN A 297 -31.55 -51.63 -0.01
C ASN A 297 -31.31 -50.43 0.92
N HIS A 298 -31.14 -50.68 2.23
CA HIS A 298 -30.79 -49.63 3.19
C HIS A 298 -29.47 -48.91 2.85
N SER A 299 -28.48 -49.62 2.32
CA SER A 299 -27.20 -49.01 1.91
C SER A 299 -27.37 -48.15 0.64
N THR A 300 -28.17 -48.62 -0.32
CA THR A 300 -28.52 -47.91 -1.55
C THR A 300 -29.33 -46.64 -1.23
N ASP A 301 -30.34 -46.73 -0.38
CA ASP A 301 -31.15 -45.59 0.09
C ASP A 301 -30.29 -44.55 0.80
N ARG A 302 -29.38 -45.00 1.67
CA ARG A 302 -28.44 -44.11 2.37
C ARG A 302 -27.53 -43.37 1.39
N MET A 303 -26.99 -44.06 0.38
CA MET A 303 -26.19 -43.43 -0.67
C MET A 303 -27.02 -42.46 -1.52
N MET A 304 -28.24 -42.84 -1.87
CA MET A 304 -29.18 -42.00 -2.63
C MET A 304 -29.47 -40.68 -1.88
N ASN A 305 -29.70 -40.77 -0.56
CA ASN A 305 -29.92 -39.62 0.31
C ASN A 305 -28.69 -38.71 0.41
N LEU A 306 -27.47 -39.27 0.50
CA LEU A 306 -26.24 -38.49 0.51
C LEU A 306 -26.01 -37.76 -0.81
N VAL A 307 -26.26 -38.43 -1.95
CA VAL A 307 -26.14 -37.85 -3.28
C VAL A 307 -27.17 -36.73 -3.49
N ASN A 308 -28.41 -36.93 -3.05
CA ASN A 308 -29.43 -35.88 -3.11
C ASN A 308 -29.08 -34.69 -2.19
N GLY A 309 -28.58 -34.94 -0.98
CA GLY A 309 -28.13 -33.86 -0.07
C GLY A 309 -26.98 -33.02 -0.63
N LEU A 310 -26.04 -33.63 -1.37
CA LEU A 310 -24.98 -32.90 -2.08
C LEU A 310 -25.54 -31.96 -3.16
N LEU A 311 -26.53 -32.42 -3.91
CA LEU A 311 -27.23 -31.60 -4.91
C LEU A 311 -27.96 -30.42 -4.29
N ASP A 312 -28.65 -30.66 -3.17
CA ASP A 312 -29.40 -29.61 -2.48
C ASP A 312 -28.46 -28.53 -1.95
N LEU A 313 -27.33 -28.91 -1.36
CA LEU A 313 -26.30 -27.96 -0.94
C LEU A 313 -25.71 -27.14 -2.11
N ALA A 314 -25.47 -27.76 -3.26
CA ALA A 314 -24.98 -27.04 -4.44
C ALA A 314 -26.02 -26.03 -4.96
N LYS A 315 -27.31 -26.40 -4.98
CA LYS A 315 -28.40 -25.51 -5.39
C LYS A 315 -28.65 -24.37 -4.41
N ILE A 316 -28.52 -24.61 -3.11
CA ILE A 316 -28.70 -23.60 -2.07
C ILE A 316 -27.61 -22.52 -2.21
N ASN A 317 -26.34 -22.90 -2.36
CA ASN A 317 -25.25 -21.94 -2.54
C ASN A 317 -25.42 -21.08 -3.79
N ALA A 318 -25.89 -21.67 -4.90
CA ALA A 318 -26.17 -20.91 -6.12
C ALA A 318 -27.31 -19.88 -5.93
N ARG A 319 -28.34 -20.22 -5.14
CA ARG A 319 -29.53 -19.35 -4.92
C ARG A 319 -29.36 -18.29 -3.83
N MET A 320 -28.43 -18.45 -2.89
CA MET A 320 -28.19 -17.44 -1.85
C MET A 320 -27.74 -16.07 -2.41
N SER A 321 -27.35 -16.02 -3.68
CA SER A 321 -26.96 -14.79 -4.38
C SER A 321 -28.16 -13.96 -4.87
N ASP A 322 -29.36 -14.55 -5.02
CA ASP A 322 -30.53 -13.90 -5.62
C ASP A 322 -31.65 -13.61 -4.62
N SER A 323 -31.74 -12.35 -4.20
CA SER A 323 -32.88 -11.69 -3.52
C SER A 323 -33.35 -12.29 -2.19
N GLN A 324 -32.86 -11.72 -1.09
CA GLN A 324 -33.57 -11.77 0.20
C GLN A 324 -34.76 -10.79 0.15
N LYS A 325 -35.99 -11.29 0.32
CA LYS A 325 -37.18 -10.45 0.53
C LYS A 325 -37.56 -10.45 2.00
N LEU A 326 -37.98 -9.30 2.52
CA LEU A 326 -38.63 -9.22 3.83
C LEU A 326 -39.88 -10.10 3.82
N CYS A 327 -39.95 -11.05 4.74
CA CYS A 327 -41.09 -11.95 4.91
C CYS A 327 -41.49 -11.99 6.39
N ASP A 328 -42.78 -12.22 6.63
CA ASP A 328 -43.30 -12.41 7.98
C ASP A 328 -43.03 -13.86 8.42
N ILE A 329 -42.06 -14.01 9.31
CA ILE A 329 -41.65 -15.30 9.87
C ILE A 329 -42.83 -16.04 10.53
N ILE A 330 -43.77 -15.32 11.15
CA ILE A 330 -44.90 -15.95 11.85
C ILE A 330 -45.85 -16.59 10.85
N LEU A 331 -46.08 -15.95 9.71
CA LEU A 331 -46.96 -16.45 8.65
C LEU A 331 -46.34 -17.69 7.97
N LEU A 332 -45.03 -17.65 7.71
CA LEU A 332 -44.27 -18.74 7.11
C LEU A 332 -44.20 -19.98 8.01
N VAL A 333 -44.01 -19.79 9.31
CA VAL A 333 -44.03 -20.87 10.30
C VAL A 333 -45.44 -21.49 10.42
N ARG A 334 -46.50 -20.68 10.34
CA ARG A 334 -47.88 -21.20 10.38
C ARG A 334 -48.23 -22.02 9.14
N GLU A 335 -47.82 -21.59 7.95
CA GLU A 335 -48.01 -22.37 6.72
C GLU A 335 -47.23 -23.69 6.76
N ALA A 336 -45.97 -23.67 7.19
CA ALA A 336 -45.13 -24.86 7.26
C ALA A 336 -45.65 -25.91 8.26
N ILE A 337 -46.31 -25.48 9.34
CA ILE A 337 -46.91 -26.39 10.33
C ILE A 337 -48.26 -26.93 9.85
N ALA A 338 -48.96 -26.23 8.95
CA ALA A 338 -50.24 -26.68 8.41
C ALA A 338 -50.10 -27.83 7.39
N ASP A 339 -48.92 -27.97 6.77
CA ASP A 339 -48.57 -29.04 5.81
C ASP A 339 -47.93 -30.28 6.47
N LEU A 340 -47.76 -30.29 7.79
CA LEU A 340 -47.34 -31.44 8.62
C LEU A 340 -48.56 -32.14 9.21
#